data_AF-C3VXG4-F1
#
_entry.id   AF-C3VXG4-F1
#
_cell.length_a   1.000
_cell.length_b   1.000
_cell.length_c   1.000
_cell.angle_alpha   90.00
_cell.angle_beta   90.00
_cell.angle_gamma   90.00
#
_symmetry.space_group_name_H-M   'P 1'
#
loop_
_entity.id
_entity.type
_entity.pdbx_description
1 polymer ?
#
loop_
_entity_poly.entity_id
_entity_poly.type
_entity_poly.pdbx_seq_one_letter_code
_entity_poly.pdbx_strand_id
1 'polypeptide(L)'
;LIDENRFRHNASGSLGGEDCGSTQHILLLDEFYRSAVRLAGKRILWNMVPVEEENNYDDYVLSLYAQGVLTPNEWLDLGGLSTLSAEEYFGASLWQLYKSIDSPYKAVLKTVLLEAYSWEYPNSQLLAMEIKQRLHAGEIVAFGLDAYCMMLDRVTRYLTQINDTTRLNLVRRCFYLKVCEKLSRPPASVGWRREILSQLVSEWGWSDESLAVLDNRANWKIERVREAHNELLDAMMQSYRNLIRFARRNNLSVSASPQDIGVLTRKLY
;
A
#
# COMPACT_ATOMS: atom_id res chain seq x y z
N LEU A 1 13.36 0.72 19.17
CA LEU A 1 12.84 -0.65 18.97
C LEU A 1 11.33 -0.56 18.84
N ILE A 2 10.73 -1.32 17.92
CA ILE A 2 9.27 -1.43 17.81
C ILE A 2 8.79 -2.38 18.93
N ASP A 3 7.78 -1.97 19.70
CA ASP A 3 7.18 -2.81 20.75
C ASP A 3 6.18 -3.81 20.13
N GLU A 4 6.46 -5.10 20.26
CA GLU A 4 5.63 -6.20 19.72
C GLU A 4 4.22 -6.20 20.34
N ASN A 5 4.08 -5.79 21.61
CA ASN A 5 2.79 -5.75 22.30
C ASN A 5 1.90 -4.59 21.83
N ARG A 6 2.49 -3.54 21.24
CA ARG A 6 1.73 -2.41 20.66
C ARG A 6 0.86 -2.88 19.49
N PHE A 7 1.31 -3.87 18.72
CA PHE A 7 0.53 -4.48 17.64
C PHE A 7 -0.48 -5.51 18.12
N ARG A 8 -0.09 -6.34 19.07
CA ARG A 8 -0.99 -7.35 19.62
C ARG A 8 -2.24 -6.77 20.30
N HIS A 9 -2.16 -5.57 20.88
CA HIS A 9 -3.23 -5.01 21.72
C HIS A 9 -4.02 -3.84 21.10
N ASN A 10 -3.89 -3.55 19.79
CA ASN A 10 -4.58 -2.42 19.14
C ASN A 10 -4.41 -1.07 19.89
N ALA A 11 -3.26 -0.83 20.51
CA ALA A 11 -3.08 0.33 21.38
C ALA A 11 -2.91 1.63 20.57
N SER A 12 -3.95 2.46 20.53
CA SER A 12 -3.98 3.78 19.90
C SER A 12 -3.38 4.86 20.81
N GLY A 13 -2.22 5.43 20.43
CA GLY A 13 -1.64 6.65 21.02
C GLY A 13 -2.08 7.95 20.31
N SER A 14 -1.92 9.09 20.97
CA SER A 14 -2.35 10.41 20.45
C SER A 14 -1.37 10.98 19.40
N LEU A 15 -1.91 11.80 18.51
CA LEU A 15 -1.22 12.49 17.42
C LEU A 15 -0.25 13.56 17.98
N GLY A 16 0.99 13.15 18.25
CA GLY A 16 2.09 14.06 18.58
C GLY A 16 3.30 13.80 17.68
N GLY A 17 3.64 14.79 16.86
CA GLY A 17 4.96 15.07 16.24
C GLY A 17 5.63 14.02 15.35
N GLU A 18 5.75 12.78 15.81
CA GLU A 18 6.45 11.66 15.17
C GLU A 18 5.67 10.33 15.29
N ASP A 19 4.62 10.27 16.11
CA ASP A 19 3.81 9.07 16.36
C ASP A 19 2.55 9.02 15.47
N CYS A 20 2.74 8.74 14.17
CA CYS A 20 1.64 8.30 13.29
C CYS A 20 1.40 6.77 13.36
N GLY A 21 2.18 6.05 14.17
CA GLY A 21 2.08 4.58 14.28
C GLY A 21 0.76 4.09 14.89
N SER A 22 0.07 4.95 15.65
CA SER A 22 -1.23 4.65 16.25
C SER A 22 -2.42 4.85 15.31
N THR A 23 -2.30 5.73 14.31
CA THR A 23 -3.39 6.07 13.38
C THR A 23 -3.31 5.32 12.04
N GLN A 24 -2.40 4.35 11.91
CA GLN A 24 -2.21 3.53 10.71
C GLN A 24 -1.89 2.07 11.06
N HIS A 25 -2.37 1.62 12.21
CA HIS A 25 -1.99 0.38 12.83
C HIS A 25 -2.06 -0.82 11.88
N ILE A 26 -3.25 -1.01 11.31
CA ILE A 26 -3.59 -2.11 10.43
C ILE A 26 -2.94 -1.96 9.06
N LEU A 27 -2.78 -0.74 8.54
CA LEU A 27 -2.10 -0.51 7.27
C LEU A 27 -0.59 -0.76 7.33
N LEU A 28 0.04 -0.44 8.47
CA LEU A 28 1.44 -0.77 8.70
C LEU A 28 1.61 -2.29 8.83
N LEU A 29 0.67 -2.97 9.51
CA LEU A 29 0.67 -4.41 9.63
C LEU A 29 0.42 -5.11 8.29
N ASP A 30 -0.53 -4.62 7.48
CA ASP A 30 -0.77 -5.03 6.09
C ASP A 30 0.51 -4.88 5.25
N GLU A 31 1.18 -3.72 5.30
CA GLU A 31 2.45 -3.49 4.59
C GLU A 31 3.58 -4.39 5.09
N PHE A 32 3.64 -4.67 6.39
CA PHE A 32 4.62 -5.59 6.96
C PHE A 32 4.39 -7.02 6.47
N TYR A 33 3.18 -7.56 6.61
CA TYR A 33 2.89 -8.95 6.24
C TYR A 33 3.02 -9.22 4.74
N ARG A 34 2.74 -8.23 3.88
CA ARG A 34 2.94 -8.40 2.43
C ARG A 34 4.39 -8.27 1.96
N SER A 35 5.32 -7.83 2.80
CA SER A 35 6.70 -7.54 2.38
C SER A 35 7.79 -8.24 3.19
N ALA A 36 7.52 -8.59 4.44
CA ALA A 36 8.48 -9.22 5.31
C ALA A 36 8.47 -10.75 5.13
N VAL A 37 9.66 -11.35 5.09
CA VAL A 37 9.84 -12.82 5.09
C VAL A 37 10.28 -13.30 6.47
N ARG A 38 11.23 -12.58 7.08
CA ARG A 38 11.77 -12.80 8.43
C ARG A 38 12.23 -11.47 9.03
N LEU A 39 12.28 -11.38 10.36
CA LEU A 39 12.86 -10.25 11.06
C LEU A 39 13.88 -10.75 12.09
N ALA A 40 15.13 -10.30 11.97
CA ALA A 40 16.24 -10.73 12.83
C ALA A 40 16.36 -12.27 12.97
N GLY A 41 16.08 -13.00 11.89
CA GLY A 41 16.11 -14.47 11.85
C GLY A 41 14.80 -15.16 12.28
N LYS A 42 13.92 -14.47 13.02
CA LYS A 42 12.61 -14.98 13.43
C LYS A 42 11.65 -15.09 12.26
N ARG A 43 10.87 -16.17 12.24
CA ARG A 43 9.81 -16.41 11.24
C ARG A 43 8.55 -15.62 11.66
N ILE A 44 7.75 -15.20 10.69
CA ILE A 44 6.50 -14.47 10.96
C ILE A 44 5.41 -15.49 11.26
N LEU A 45 4.83 -15.42 12.47
CA LEU A 45 3.83 -16.39 12.92
C LEU A 45 2.53 -16.31 12.11
N TRP A 46 2.13 -15.10 11.72
CA TRP A 46 0.86 -14.83 11.06
C TRP A 46 0.62 -15.67 9.79
N ASN A 47 1.68 -16.01 9.05
CA ASN A 47 1.61 -16.87 7.87
C ASN A 47 1.22 -18.34 8.18
N MET A 48 1.40 -18.79 9.42
CA MET A 48 1.08 -20.17 9.85
C MET A 48 -0.37 -20.36 10.28
N VAL A 49 -1.07 -19.28 10.64
CA VAL A 49 -2.48 -19.33 11.03
C VAL A 49 -3.32 -19.43 9.76
N PRO A 50 -4.19 -20.44 9.55
CA PRO A 50 -5.07 -20.53 8.38
C PRO A 50 -5.90 -19.26 8.18
N VAL A 51 -6.25 -18.94 6.93
CA VAL A 51 -7.08 -17.76 6.61
C VAL A 51 -8.44 -17.83 7.33
N GLU A 52 -8.99 -19.03 7.47
CA GLU A 52 -10.27 -19.30 8.12
C GLU A 52 -10.26 -18.96 9.62
N GLU A 53 -9.07 -19.00 10.23
CA GLU A 53 -8.85 -18.75 11.66
C GLU A 53 -8.42 -17.31 11.95
N GLU A 54 -8.41 -16.41 10.94
CA GLU A 54 -8.00 -15.01 11.13
C GLU A 54 -8.85 -14.29 12.19
N ASN A 55 -10.15 -14.57 12.23
CA ASN A 55 -11.06 -13.98 13.22
C ASN A 55 -10.86 -14.55 14.64
N ASN A 56 -10.22 -15.73 14.76
CA ASN A 56 -9.92 -16.40 16.03
C ASN A 56 -8.40 -16.47 16.26
N TYR A 57 -7.64 -15.54 15.69
CA TYR A 57 -6.18 -15.62 15.60
C TYR A 57 -5.50 -15.96 16.93
N ASP A 58 -5.85 -15.23 18.00
CA ASP A 58 -5.22 -15.40 19.31
C ASP A 58 -5.50 -16.78 19.90
N ASP A 59 -6.76 -17.24 19.88
CA ASP A 59 -7.15 -18.55 20.40
C ASP A 59 -6.49 -19.68 19.61
N TYR A 60 -6.43 -19.55 18.28
CA TYR A 60 -5.76 -20.52 17.43
C TYR A 60 -4.26 -20.60 17.73
N VAL A 61 -3.57 -19.45 17.82
CA VAL A 61 -2.15 -19.39 18.19
C VAL A 61 -1.89 -19.99 19.57
N LEU A 62 -2.73 -19.67 20.57
CA LEU A 62 -2.62 -20.24 21.92
C LEU A 62 -2.76 -21.76 21.88
N SER A 63 -3.69 -22.29 21.08
CA SER A 63 -3.87 -23.73 20.92
C SER A 63 -2.62 -24.40 20.32
N LEU A 64 -1.96 -23.77 19.36
CA LEU A 64 -0.74 -24.31 18.74
C LEU A 64 0.45 -24.35 19.72
N TYR A 65 0.58 -23.35 20.59
CA TYR A 65 1.57 -23.38 21.67
C TYR A 65 1.25 -24.46 22.70
N ALA A 66 -0.03 -24.59 23.11
CA ALA A 66 -0.46 -25.60 24.07
C ALA A 66 -0.22 -27.05 23.56
N GLN A 67 -0.35 -27.26 22.24
CA GLN A 67 -0.08 -28.55 21.59
C GLN A 67 1.41 -28.80 21.33
N GLY A 68 2.29 -27.82 21.57
CA GLY A 68 3.72 -27.93 21.28
C GLY A 68 4.08 -27.87 19.79
N VAL A 69 3.15 -27.40 18.93
CA VAL A 69 3.40 -27.21 17.49
C VAL A 69 4.32 -26.03 17.25
N LEU A 70 4.19 -24.97 18.06
CA LEU A 70 5.04 -23.78 18.00
C LEU A 70 6.09 -23.80 19.10
N THR A 71 7.35 -23.64 18.71
CA THR A 71 8.45 -23.41 19.65
C THR A 71 8.47 -21.94 20.10
N PRO A 72 8.42 -21.64 21.42
CA PRO A 72 8.61 -20.27 21.90
C PRO A 72 9.92 -19.65 21.41
N ASN A 73 9.93 -18.32 21.23
CA ASN A 73 11.08 -17.52 20.78
C ASN A 73 11.57 -17.73 19.33
N GLU A 74 11.05 -18.70 18.57
CA GLU A 74 11.38 -18.86 17.13
C GLU A 74 10.56 -17.95 16.20
N TRP A 75 9.46 -17.42 16.72
CA TRP A 75 8.46 -16.67 15.98
C TRP A 75 8.42 -15.20 16.39
N LEU A 76 8.16 -14.35 15.41
CA LEU A 76 7.68 -12.99 15.59
C LEU A 76 6.17 -13.01 15.41
N ASP A 77 5.45 -12.65 16.46
CA ASP A 77 3.99 -12.57 16.46
C ASP A 77 3.58 -11.11 16.68
N LEU A 78 2.95 -10.52 15.66
CA LEU A 78 2.42 -9.16 15.71
C LEU A 78 0.87 -9.14 15.76
N GLY A 79 0.22 -10.31 15.94
CA GLY A 79 -1.24 -10.45 15.99
C GLY A 79 -1.89 -10.81 14.66
N GLY A 80 -3.22 -10.87 14.65
CA GLY A 80 -4.04 -11.00 13.44
C GLY A 80 -4.21 -9.67 12.71
N LEU A 81 -4.66 -9.72 11.47
CA LEU A 81 -4.99 -8.57 10.66
C LEU A 81 -6.51 -8.31 10.71
N SER A 82 -6.90 -7.22 11.37
CA SER A 82 -8.30 -6.81 11.48
C SER A 82 -8.72 -5.86 10.34
N THR A 83 -9.97 -5.38 10.39
CA THR A 83 -10.52 -4.43 9.41
C THR A 83 -10.06 -2.99 9.68
N LEU A 84 -9.94 -2.19 8.63
CA LEU A 84 -9.61 -0.77 8.75
C LEU A 84 -10.71 0.03 9.44
N SER A 85 -10.32 0.82 10.44
CA SER A 85 -11.18 1.84 11.05
C SER A 85 -11.30 3.09 10.16
N ALA A 86 -12.36 3.87 10.36
CA ALA A 86 -12.52 5.16 9.69
C ALA A 86 -11.31 6.09 9.93
N GLU A 87 -10.84 6.17 11.17
CA GLU A 87 -9.70 7.01 11.57
C GLU A 87 -8.42 6.63 10.81
N GLU A 88 -8.19 5.34 10.57
CA GLU A 88 -7.03 4.87 9.80
C GLU A 88 -7.09 5.25 8.32
N TYR A 89 -8.27 5.21 7.70
CA TYR A 89 -8.44 5.71 6.33
C TYR A 89 -8.01 7.18 6.21
N PHE A 90 -8.40 8.02 7.17
CA PHE A 90 -8.03 9.45 7.13
C PHE A 90 -6.58 9.69 7.51
N GLY A 91 -6.11 9.08 8.61
CA GLY A 91 -4.75 9.21 9.10
C GLY A 91 -3.71 8.77 8.05
N ALA A 92 -3.95 7.63 7.38
CA ALA A 92 -3.06 7.15 6.34
C ALA A 92 -3.07 8.02 5.08
N SER A 93 -4.22 8.55 4.67
CA SER A 93 -4.32 9.45 3.52
C SER A 93 -3.54 10.73 3.73
N LEU A 94 -3.68 11.31 4.91
CA LEU A 94 -2.98 12.52 5.32
C LEU A 94 -1.46 12.31 5.32
N TRP A 95 -1.03 11.15 5.81
CA TRP A 95 0.37 10.76 5.81
C TRP A 95 0.95 10.51 4.42
N GLN A 96 0.20 9.88 3.50
CA GLN A 96 0.67 9.73 2.13
C GLN A 96 0.83 11.09 1.44
N LEU A 97 -0.07 12.05 1.69
CA LEU A 97 0.09 13.43 1.22
C LEU A 97 1.41 14.03 1.75
N TYR A 98 1.71 13.90 3.03
CA TYR A 98 2.98 14.36 3.60
C TYR A 98 4.20 13.66 2.97
N LYS A 99 4.16 12.32 2.84
CA LYS A 99 5.26 11.52 2.27
C LYS A 99 5.45 11.70 0.77
N SER A 100 4.47 12.28 0.08
CA SER A 100 4.57 12.57 -1.34
C SER A 100 5.68 13.58 -1.68
N ILE A 101 6.10 14.40 -0.70
CA ILE A 101 7.21 15.36 -0.86
C ILE A 101 8.50 14.63 -1.24
N ASP A 102 8.84 13.56 -0.52
CA ASP A 102 10.08 12.80 -0.75
C ASP A 102 9.90 11.65 -1.74
N SER A 103 8.73 11.02 -1.75
CA SER A 103 8.46 9.78 -2.49
C SER A 103 7.10 9.83 -3.20
N PRO A 104 6.92 10.71 -4.19
CA PRO A 104 5.61 11.02 -4.77
C PRO A 104 4.96 9.82 -5.47
N TYR A 105 5.74 9.02 -6.20
CA TYR A 105 5.19 7.88 -6.95
C TYR A 105 4.67 6.77 -6.04
N LYS A 106 5.41 6.45 -4.96
CA LYS A 106 4.97 5.49 -3.94
C LYS A 106 3.73 6.01 -3.20
N ALA A 107 3.72 7.30 -2.88
CA ALA A 107 2.58 7.93 -2.20
C ALA A 107 1.29 7.81 -3.03
N VAL A 108 1.32 8.16 -4.32
CA VAL A 108 0.16 8.02 -5.21
C VAL A 108 -0.38 6.59 -5.24
N LEU A 109 0.49 5.59 -5.44
CA LEU A 109 0.07 4.18 -5.47
C LEU A 109 -0.67 3.78 -4.19
N LYS A 110 -0.13 4.17 -3.02
CA LYS A 110 -0.73 3.87 -1.72
C LYS A 110 -2.02 4.65 -1.47
N THR A 111 -2.08 5.91 -1.90
CA THR A 111 -3.28 6.75 -1.76
C THR A 111 -4.45 6.18 -2.56
N VAL A 112 -4.20 5.75 -3.80
CA VAL A 112 -5.26 5.15 -4.62
C VAL A 112 -5.62 3.74 -4.13
N LEU A 113 -4.67 2.96 -3.59
CA LEU A 113 -4.98 1.69 -2.93
C LEU A 113 -5.97 1.91 -1.76
N LEU A 114 -5.74 2.94 -0.95
CA LEU A 114 -6.61 3.24 0.18
C LEU A 114 -8.02 3.67 -0.26
N GLU A 115 -8.11 4.42 -1.36
CA GLU A 115 -9.39 4.73 -2.00
C GLU A 115 -10.09 3.46 -2.50
N ALA A 116 -9.37 2.53 -3.13
CA ALA A 116 -9.91 1.25 -3.58
C ALA A 116 -10.47 0.43 -2.40
N TYR A 117 -9.73 0.34 -1.28
CA TYR A 117 -10.25 -0.30 -0.07
C TYR A 117 -11.54 0.36 0.42
N SER A 118 -11.61 1.71 0.44
CA SER A 118 -12.83 2.41 0.87
C SER A 118 -14.03 2.18 -0.05
N TRP A 119 -13.78 1.89 -1.33
CA TRP A 119 -14.81 1.59 -2.31
C TRP A 119 -15.41 0.19 -2.11
N GLU A 120 -14.63 -0.75 -1.60
CA GLU A 120 -15.06 -2.13 -1.28
C GLU A 120 -15.78 -2.26 0.07
N TYR A 121 -15.81 -1.18 0.87
CA TYR A 121 -16.41 -1.18 2.20
C TYR A 121 -17.90 -1.59 2.18
N PRO A 122 -18.38 -2.40 3.14
CA PRO A 122 -17.70 -2.88 4.36
C PRO A 122 -16.85 -4.14 4.16
N ASN A 123 -16.81 -4.71 2.95
CA ASN A 123 -16.15 -5.98 2.67
C ASN A 123 -14.73 -5.79 2.11
N SER A 124 -14.06 -4.71 2.51
CA SER A 124 -12.72 -4.38 2.05
C SER A 124 -11.75 -5.49 2.43
N GLN A 125 -11.05 -6.04 1.44
CA GLN A 125 -10.05 -7.06 1.68
C GLN A 125 -8.65 -6.49 1.47
N LEU A 126 -7.86 -6.48 2.55
CA LEU A 126 -6.47 -6.03 2.53
C LEU A 126 -5.58 -6.97 1.70
N LEU A 127 -4.56 -6.41 1.06
CA LEU A 127 -3.64 -7.14 0.18
C LEU A 127 -2.89 -8.25 0.91
N ALA A 128 -2.53 -8.06 2.19
CA ALA A 128 -1.90 -9.12 2.97
C ALA A 128 -2.81 -10.36 3.07
N MET A 129 -4.12 -10.19 3.32
CA MET A 129 -5.05 -11.32 3.33
C MET A 129 -5.13 -12.01 1.97
N GLU A 130 -5.12 -11.25 0.88
CA GLU A 130 -5.09 -11.82 -0.47
C GLU A 130 -3.80 -12.62 -0.72
N ILE A 131 -2.64 -12.12 -0.28
CA ILE A 131 -1.36 -12.85 -0.33
C ILE A 131 -1.44 -14.16 0.44
N LYS A 132 -1.96 -14.10 1.68
CA LYS A 132 -2.07 -15.25 2.56
C LYS A 132 -2.97 -16.33 1.96
N GLN A 133 -4.10 -15.94 1.38
CA GLN A 133 -5.00 -16.85 0.65
C GLN A 133 -4.28 -17.56 -0.50
N ARG A 134 -3.60 -16.81 -1.37
CA ARG A 134 -2.86 -17.40 -2.49
C ARG A 134 -1.73 -18.33 -2.02
N LEU A 135 -1.03 -17.94 -0.95
CA LEU A 135 0.03 -18.75 -0.35
C LEU A 135 -0.51 -20.07 0.20
N HIS A 136 -1.62 -20.04 0.94
CA HIS A 136 -2.25 -21.24 1.50
C HIS A 136 -2.88 -22.14 0.45
N ALA A 137 -3.39 -21.56 -0.64
CA ALA A 137 -3.86 -22.31 -1.81
C ALA A 137 -2.72 -22.95 -2.61
N GLY A 138 -1.45 -22.65 -2.30
CA GLY A 138 -0.30 -23.16 -3.02
C GLY A 138 -0.18 -22.61 -4.46
N GLU A 139 -0.75 -21.43 -4.72
CA GLU A 139 -0.73 -20.83 -6.05
C GLU A 139 0.70 -20.46 -6.47
N ILE A 140 1.17 -21.05 -7.58
CA ILE A 140 2.44 -20.65 -8.19
C ILE A 140 2.17 -19.48 -9.13
N VAL A 141 2.26 -18.27 -8.59
CA VAL A 141 2.13 -17.05 -9.39
C VAL A 141 3.53 -16.51 -9.68
N ALA A 142 4.00 -16.61 -10.93
CA ALA A 142 5.38 -16.32 -11.34
C ALA A 142 5.98 -15.06 -10.67
N PHE A 143 5.19 -13.99 -10.62
CA PHE A 143 5.56 -12.72 -9.99
C PHE A 143 4.47 -12.19 -9.04
N GLY A 144 3.39 -12.95 -8.85
CA GLY A 144 2.11 -12.40 -8.38
C GLY A 144 1.97 -12.26 -6.87
N LEU A 145 3.02 -12.54 -6.10
CA LEU A 145 3.11 -12.17 -4.68
C LEU A 145 4.04 -10.97 -4.44
N ASP A 146 4.57 -10.32 -5.50
CA ASP A 146 5.23 -9.03 -5.31
C ASP A 146 4.21 -7.99 -4.83
N ALA A 147 4.53 -7.39 -3.70
CA ALA A 147 3.61 -6.52 -2.97
C ALA A 147 3.22 -5.25 -3.74
N TYR A 148 4.03 -4.80 -4.69
CA TYR A 148 3.68 -3.68 -5.57
C TYR A 148 2.90 -4.13 -6.79
N CYS A 149 3.20 -5.29 -7.35
CA CYS A 149 2.42 -5.86 -8.46
C CYS A 149 0.97 -6.11 -8.04
N MET A 150 0.75 -6.67 -6.84
CA MET A 150 -0.61 -6.84 -6.30
C MET A 150 -1.32 -5.51 -6.02
N MET A 151 -0.59 -4.50 -5.55
CA MET A 151 -1.13 -3.15 -5.38
C MET A 151 -1.53 -2.53 -6.71
N LEU A 152 -0.68 -2.66 -7.73
CA LEU A 152 -0.97 -2.18 -9.08
C LEU A 152 -2.20 -2.89 -9.67
N ASP A 153 -2.31 -4.21 -9.50
CA ASP A 153 -3.48 -4.97 -9.94
C ASP A 153 -4.77 -4.47 -9.26
N ARG A 154 -4.77 -4.37 -7.92
CA ARG A 154 -5.93 -3.89 -7.16
C ARG A 154 -6.37 -2.50 -7.59
N VAL A 155 -5.41 -1.58 -7.71
CA VAL A 155 -5.69 -0.21 -8.16
C VAL A 155 -6.17 -0.18 -9.61
N THR A 156 -5.60 -1.02 -10.49
CA THR A 156 -6.03 -1.13 -11.89
C THR A 156 -7.47 -1.60 -11.99
N ARG A 157 -7.85 -2.65 -11.25
CA ARG A 157 -9.24 -3.14 -11.18
C ARG A 157 -10.19 -2.04 -10.72
N TYR A 158 -9.86 -1.38 -9.61
CA TYR A 158 -10.67 -0.29 -9.07
C TYR A 158 -10.88 0.85 -10.08
N LEU A 159 -9.79 1.42 -10.62
CA LEU A 159 -9.89 2.56 -11.54
C LEU A 159 -10.59 2.20 -12.85
N THR A 160 -10.43 0.96 -13.33
CA THR A 160 -11.16 0.46 -14.50
C THR A 160 -12.66 0.38 -14.22
N GLN A 161 -13.07 -0.15 -13.06
CA GLN A 161 -14.49 -0.27 -12.69
C GLN A 161 -15.19 1.09 -12.57
N ILE A 162 -14.49 2.12 -12.10
CA ILE A 162 -15.02 3.48 -12.02
C ILE A 162 -14.79 4.31 -13.30
N ASN A 163 -14.23 3.70 -14.36
CA ASN A 163 -13.90 4.34 -15.64
C ASN A 163 -12.95 5.55 -15.53
N ASP A 164 -12.02 5.53 -14.58
CA ASP A 164 -11.05 6.61 -14.36
C ASP A 164 -9.72 6.33 -15.07
N THR A 165 -9.77 6.45 -16.40
CA THR A 165 -8.62 6.16 -17.28
C THR A 165 -7.46 7.14 -17.08
N THR A 166 -7.75 8.39 -16.68
CA THR A 166 -6.74 9.41 -16.39
C THR A 166 -5.88 9.00 -15.20
N ARG A 167 -6.49 8.68 -14.05
CA ARG A 167 -5.72 8.22 -12.88
C ARG A 167 -5.10 6.85 -13.12
N LEU A 168 -5.70 5.99 -13.95
CA LEU A 168 -5.11 4.69 -14.30
C LEU A 168 -3.76 4.87 -15.00
N ASN A 169 -3.69 5.76 -16.00
CA ASN A 169 -2.44 6.07 -16.69
C ASN A 169 -1.40 6.72 -15.77
N LEU A 170 -1.83 7.54 -14.82
CA LEU A 170 -0.94 8.10 -13.80
C LEU A 170 -0.35 7.01 -12.89
N VAL A 171 -1.18 6.13 -12.35
CA VAL A 171 -0.76 5.02 -11.47
C VAL A 171 0.25 4.11 -12.18
N ARG A 172 0.03 3.79 -13.46
CA ARG A 172 0.99 3.02 -14.27
C ARG A 172 2.33 3.74 -14.41
N ARG A 173 2.33 5.05 -14.68
CA ARG A 173 3.56 5.88 -14.69
C ARG A 173 4.25 5.93 -13.33
N CYS A 174 3.49 6.07 -12.24
CA CYS A 174 4.01 6.01 -10.88
C CYS A 174 4.67 4.66 -10.58
N PHE A 175 4.03 3.56 -10.94
CA PHE A 175 4.58 2.22 -10.77
C PHE A 175 5.91 2.07 -11.51
N TYR A 176 5.91 2.40 -12.81
CA TYR A 176 7.11 2.35 -13.64
C TYR A 176 8.28 3.15 -13.04
N LEU A 177 8.02 4.42 -12.70
CA LEU A 177 9.04 5.31 -12.12
C LEU A 177 9.50 4.86 -10.72
N LYS A 178 8.62 4.22 -9.93
CA LYS A 178 8.96 3.67 -8.62
C LYS A 178 9.87 2.44 -8.71
N VAL A 179 9.77 1.66 -9.77
CA VAL A 179 10.59 0.44 -9.94
C VAL A 179 12.04 0.78 -10.31
N CYS A 180 12.29 1.98 -10.85
CA CYS A 180 13.62 2.51 -11.20
C CYS A 180 14.39 1.67 -12.25
N GLU A 181 13.68 0.87 -13.04
CA GLU A 181 14.24 0.06 -14.13
C GLU A 181 13.92 0.74 -15.47
N LYS A 182 14.95 1.00 -16.28
CA LYS A 182 14.83 1.83 -17.50
C LYS A 182 14.73 0.96 -18.75
N LEU A 183 13.54 0.83 -19.31
CA LEU A 183 13.29 -0.02 -20.48
C LEU A 183 13.82 0.57 -21.79
N SER A 184 13.89 1.90 -21.92
CA SER A 184 14.46 2.58 -23.12
C SER A 184 15.97 2.40 -23.28
N ARG A 185 16.64 1.84 -22.26
CA ARG A 185 18.09 1.60 -22.26
C ARG A 185 18.36 0.10 -22.40
N PRO A 186 19.52 -0.28 -22.98
CA PRO A 186 19.92 -1.67 -23.02
C PRO A 186 20.06 -2.21 -21.58
N PRO A 187 19.70 -3.49 -21.36
CA PRO A 187 19.78 -4.10 -20.04
C PRO A 187 21.23 -4.12 -19.56
N ALA A 188 21.46 -3.69 -18.30
CA ALA A 188 22.74 -3.95 -17.64
C ALA A 188 22.89 -5.43 -17.24
N SER A 189 21.76 -6.12 -17.02
CA SER A 189 21.66 -7.56 -16.81
C SER A 189 20.25 -8.07 -17.19
N VAL A 190 20.12 -9.38 -17.44
CA VAL A 190 18.81 -10.04 -17.58
C VAL A 190 18.24 -10.22 -16.17
N GLY A 191 17.27 -9.40 -15.81
CA GLY A 191 16.62 -9.45 -14.51
C GLY A 191 15.12 -9.67 -14.65
N TRP A 192 14.57 -10.56 -13.85
CA TRP A 192 13.13 -10.85 -13.74
C TRP A 192 12.26 -9.58 -13.66
N ARG A 193 12.74 -8.54 -13.00
CA ARG A 193 12.06 -7.24 -12.88
C ARG A 193 11.83 -6.56 -14.23
N ARG A 194 12.83 -6.63 -15.12
CA ARG A 194 12.74 -6.06 -16.47
C ARG A 194 11.72 -6.82 -17.29
N GLU A 195 11.70 -8.15 -17.19
CA GLU A 195 10.73 -9.01 -17.88
C GLU A 195 9.29 -8.66 -17.49
N ILE A 196 9.01 -8.53 -16.18
CA ILE A 196 7.69 -8.08 -15.70
C ILE A 196 7.33 -6.72 -16.27
N LEU A 197 8.23 -5.74 -16.15
CA LEU A 197 7.95 -4.39 -16.62
C LEU A 197 7.72 -4.34 -18.13
N SER A 198 8.49 -5.11 -18.91
CA SER A 198 8.29 -5.21 -20.35
C SER A 198 6.92 -5.78 -20.71
N GLN A 199 6.45 -6.80 -19.98
CA GLN A 199 5.09 -7.34 -20.16
C GLN A 199 4.03 -6.28 -19.84
N LEU A 200 4.12 -5.65 -18.67
CA LEU A 200 3.18 -4.62 -18.23
C LEU A 200 3.12 -3.43 -19.20
N VAL A 201 4.27 -2.91 -19.63
CA VAL A 201 4.35 -1.79 -20.58
C VAL A 201 3.76 -2.16 -21.93
N SER A 202 3.97 -3.39 -22.39
CA SER A 202 3.34 -3.90 -23.61
C SER A 202 1.83 -3.99 -23.48
N GLU A 203 1.31 -4.49 -22.35
CA GLU A 203 -0.14 -4.55 -22.06
C GLU A 203 -0.77 -3.15 -21.98
N TRP A 204 -0.03 -2.15 -21.49
CA TRP A 204 -0.50 -0.77 -21.42
C TRP A 204 -0.47 -0.04 -22.77
N GLY A 205 0.16 -0.63 -23.80
CA GLY A 205 0.28 -0.04 -25.12
C GLY A 205 1.17 1.21 -25.16
N TRP A 206 2.17 1.29 -24.28
CA TRP A 206 3.08 2.44 -24.26
C TRP A 206 4.08 2.37 -25.42
N SER A 207 4.37 3.53 -25.99
CA SER A 207 5.36 3.67 -27.06
C SER A 207 6.78 3.86 -26.52
N ASP A 208 7.78 3.62 -27.37
CA ASP A 208 9.19 3.85 -27.06
C ASP A 208 9.46 5.33 -26.70
N GLU A 209 8.75 6.27 -27.32
CA GLU A 209 8.86 7.69 -26.98
C GLU A 209 8.41 7.97 -25.55
N SER A 210 7.35 7.29 -25.10
CA SER A 210 6.81 7.43 -23.74
C SER A 210 7.82 6.90 -22.71
N LEU A 211 8.46 5.76 -23.01
CA LEU A 211 9.53 5.19 -22.19
C LEU A 211 10.77 6.09 -22.15
N ALA A 212 11.23 6.58 -23.31
CA ALA A 212 12.38 7.49 -23.39
C ALA A 212 12.17 8.75 -22.56
N VAL A 213 10.97 9.31 -22.60
CA VAL A 213 10.55 10.44 -21.78
C VAL A 213 10.64 10.15 -20.28
N LEU A 214 10.06 9.04 -19.83
CA LEU A 214 10.02 8.65 -18.41
C LEU A 214 11.43 8.31 -17.88
N ASP A 215 12.22 7.58 -18.66
CA ASP A 215 13.59 7.19 -18.31
C ASP A 215 14.57 8.37 -18.28
N ASN A 216 14.21 9.48 -18.94
CA ASN A 216 14.94 10.74 -18.92
C ASN A 216 14.50 11.68 -17.78
N ARG A 217 13.73 11.20 -16.79
CA ARG A 217 13.26 11.98 -15.63
C ARG A 217 14.32 12.86 -14.97
N ALA A 218 15.53 12.32 -14.78
CA ALA A 218 16.62 13.05 -14.12
C ALA A 218 17.03 14.34 -14.85
N ASN A 219 16.69 14.46 -16.13
CA ASN A 219 17.02 15.60 -16.99
C ASN A 219 15.78 16.43 -17.36
N TRP A 220 14.64 16.22 -16.68
CA TRP A 220 13.44 17.02 -16.93
C TRP A 220 13.66 18.49 -16.57
N LYS A 221 13.23 19.39 -17.45
CA LYS A 221 13.17 20.83 -17.16
C LYS A 221 12.13 21.09 -16.06
N ILE A 222 12.31 22.19 -15.32
CA ILE A 222 11.47 22.56 -14.17
C ILE A 222 9.97 22.63 -14.50
N GLU A 223 9.61 23.10 -15.70
CA GLU A 223 8.22 23.17 -16.17
C GLU A 223 7.57 21.78 -16.16
N ARG A 224 8.24 20.80 -16.78
CA ARG A 224 7.78 19.41 -16.82
C ARG A 224 7.73 18.77 -15.43
N VAL A 225 8.70 19.09 -14.57
CA VAL A 225 8.70 18.61 -13.17
C VAL A 225 7.47 19.15 -12.44
N ARG A 226 7.13 20.43 -12.63
CA ARG A 226 5.93 21.05 -12.04
C ARG A 226 4.65 20.44 -12.57
N GLU A 227 4.54 20.24 -13.89
CA GLU A 227 3.38 19.57 -14.50
C GLU A 227 3.16 18.18 -13.91
N ALA A 228 4.22 17.36 -13.87
CA ALA A 228 4.13 16.02 -13.28
C ALA A 228 3.81 16.08 -11.79
N HIS A 229 4.39 17.02 -11.04
CA HIS A 229 4.09 17.18 -9.62
C HIS A 229 2.63 17.55 -9.35
N ASN A 230 2.09 18.51 -10.11
CA ASN A 230 0.69 18.92 -10.00
C ASN A 230 -0.24 17.76 -10.32
N GLU A 231 0.06 16.97 -11.35
CA GLU A 231 -0.74 15.79 -11.70
C GLU A 231 -0.77 14.75 -10.56
N LEU A 232 0.36 14.51 -9.89
CA LEU A 232 0.45 13.62 -8.73
C LEU A 232 -0.39 14.16 -7.56
N LEU A 233 -0.25 15.45 -7.26
CA LEU A 233 -0.96 16.11 -6.17
C LEU A 233 -2.47 16.10 -6.39
N ASP A 234 -2.92 16.43 -7.59
CA ASP A 234 -4.33 16.43 -7.97
C ASP A 234 -4.97 15.05 -7.79
N ALA A 235 -4.26 13.99 -8.19
CA ALA A 235 -4.74 12.62 -7.99
C ALA A 235 -4.88 12.26 -6.51
N MET A 236 -3.90 12.60 -5.67
CA MET A 236 -3.98 12.33 -4.22
C MET A 236 -5.08 13.15 -3.55
N MET A 237 -5.24 14.43 -3.92
CA MET A 237 -6.31 15.29 -3.41
C MET A 237 -7.68 14.79 -3.85
N GLN A 238 -7.80 14.26 -5.07
CA GLN A 238 -9.02 13.62 -5.55
C GLN A 238 -9.37 12.37 -4.73
N SER A 239 -8.41 11.49 -4.47
CA SER A 239 -8.59 10.32 -3.60
C SER A 239 -9.00 10.72 -2.18
N TYR A 240 -8.37 11.75 -1.62
CA TYR A 240 -8.75 12.28 -0.30
C TYR A 240 -10.19 12.80 -0.26
N ARG A 241 -10.63 13.55 -1.28
CA ARG A 241 -12.03 13.99 -1.41
C ARG A 241 -13.00 12.80 -1.51
N ASN A 242 -12.62 11.74 -2.21
CA ASN A 242 -13.42 10.52 -2.30
C ASN A 242 -13.56 9.82 -0.95
N LEU A 243 -12.51 9.81 -0.12
CA LEU A 243 -12.58 9.30 1.25
C LEU A 243 -13.51 10.12 2.14
N ILE A 244 -13.49 11.46 2.02
CA ILE A 244 -14.46 12.32 2.73
C ILE A 244 -15.90 11.96 2.32
N ARG A 245 -16.16 11.73 1.03
CA ARG A 245 -17.50 11.31 0.56
C ARG A 245 -17.88 9.93 1.09
N PHE A 246 -16.93 8.98 1.11
CA PHE A 246 -17.10 7.65 1.67
C PHE A 246 -17.53 7.72 3.15
N ALA A 247 -16.83 8.48 3.98
CA ALA A 247 -17.16 8.59 5.39
C ALA A 247 -18.55 9.18 5.63
N ARG A 248 -18.92 10.23 4.88
CA ARG A 248 -20.26 10.82 4.95
C ARG A 248 -21.35 9.82 4.55
N ARG A 249 -21.12 9.02 3.50
CA ARG A 249 -22.08 8.00 3.03
C ARG A 249 -22.30 6.88 4.05
N ASN A 250 -21.28 6.56 4.84
CA ASN A 250 -21.31 5.48 5.83
C ASN A 250 -21.53 5.98 7.27
N ASN A 251 -21.87 7.26 7.46
CA ASN A 251 -22.07 7.89 8.78
C ASN A 251 -20.88 7.67 9.74
N LEU A 252 -19.66 7.62 9.21
CA LEU A 252 -18.46 7.46 10.01
C LEU A 252 -18.10 8.81 10.64
N SER A 253 -17.90 8.84 11.95
CA SER A 253 -17.37 10.03 12.63
C SER A 253 -15.94 10.25 12.18
N VAL A 254 -15.66 11.42 11.59
CA VAL A 254 -14.32 11.78 11.13
C VAL A 254 -13.96 13.14 11.69
N SER A 255 -13.01 13.15 12.60
CA SER A 255 -12.37 14.35 13.15
C SER A 255 -11.09 14.66 12.37
N ALA A 256 -11.18 14.86 11.05
CA ALA A 256 -10.08 15.47 10.31
C ALA A 256 -10.10 16.98 10.61
N SER A 257 -9.13 17.49 11.37
CA SER A 257 -9.14 18.91 11.71
C SER A 257 -8.90 19.74 10.43
N PRO A 258 -9.65 20.83 10.20
CA PRO A 258 -9.38 21.74 9.09
C PRO A 258 -7.94 22.30 9.10
N GLN A 259 -7.30 22.31 10.27
CA GLN A 259 -5.91 22.73 10.47
C GLN A 259 -4.92 21.74 9.85
N ASP A 260 -5.15 20.44 9.93
CA ASP A 260 -4.28 19.41 9.34
C ASP A 260 -4.21 19.54 7.82
N ILE A 261 -5.37 19.76 7.18
CA ILE A 261 -5.47 20.02 5.74
C ILE A 261 -4.77 21.34 5.38
N GLY A 262 -4.92 22.38 6.19
CA GLY A 262 -4.33 23.71 5.97
C GLY A 262 -2.80 23.77 6.17
N VAL A 263 -2.23 22.91 7.01
CA VAL A 263 -0.78 22.78 7.16
C VAL A 263 -0.17 22.01 6.00
N LEU A 264 -0.85 20.97 5.50
CA LEU A 264 -0.36 20.17 4.38
C LEU A 264 -0.45 20.90 3.05
N THR A 265 -1.55 21.60 2.78
CA THR A 265 -1.65 22.43 1.58
C THR A 265 -0.56 23.50 1.51
N ARG A 266 -0.14 24.10 2.63
CA ARG A 266 0.98 25.06 2.65
C ARG A 266 2.38 24.45 2.48
N LYS A 267 2.53 23.13 2.67
CA LYS A 267 3.79 22.42 2.41
C LYS A 267 3.85 21.80 1.01
N LEU A 268 2.71 21.64 0.36
CA LEU A 268 2.55 21.02 -0.96
C LEU A 268 2.53 22.05 -2.11
N TYR A 269 2.31 23.33 -1.80
CA TYR A 269 2.39 24.48 -2.71
C TYR A 269 3.49 25.44 -2.28
#